data_AF-A0A3L5TUA4-F1
#
_entry.id   AF-A0A3L5TUA4-F1
#
_cell.length_a   1.000
_cell.length_b   1.000
_cell.length_c   1.000
_cell.angle_alpha   90.00
_cell.angle_beta   90.00
_cell.angle_gamma   90.00
#
_symmetry.space_group_name_H-M   'P 1'
#
loop_
_entity.id
_entity.type
_entity.pdbx_description
1 polymer ?
#
loop_
_entity_poly.entity_id
_entity_poly.type
_entity_poly.pdbx_seq_one_letter_code
_entity_poly.pdbx_strand_id
1 'polypeptide(L)'
;MLNYVRLAKSVTVLMPEMMAEHLKSDGFDFVGNTSLTSRSLFTSFQLQNKYIPTTGKWASSNCPNEDTEISIGDDVQRWRFVLIELKNHSKISEESFVALANVLANVFIRSEKKIEKNSFVRKYEKIMTEMFEANDYDFYLQKVNNEVIPDTFEVNIRRHYQIIIQEISVSQILDQMMTHCSLSIDDRRHIEQHVKQIEQNKALLDIVIDRNRTMFKVFIDALRESGYDNIADLLSSDLEDVTVDTQCIRMAQMEGLSAWTVPLHKVRLQKNYVDIISTIKHEAIVDHLISCEVFTIDDQQTIEACPAQTEKNRKLMDRLLHCGEKCFIEFLNALRSDDIYADLANQIEQTDVTSIDISTLHDCYSNM
;
A
#
# COMPACT_ATOMS: atom_id res chain seq x y z
N MET A 1 -30.30 14.27 -13.11
CA MET A 1 -31.20 14.52 -11.94
C MET A 1 -32.51 13.72 -11.96
N LEU A 2 -33.40 13.84 -12.98
CA LEU A 2 -34.73 13.18 -12.97
C LEU A 2 -34.70 11.62 -12.91
N ASN A 3 -33.69 10.98 -13.50
CA ASN A 3 -33.54 9.53 -13.47
C ASN A 3 -33.02 9.01 -12.12
N TYR A 4 -32.22 9.80 -11.41
CA TYR A 4 -31.67 9.44 -10.09
C TYR A 4 -32.74 9.52 -9.01
N VAL A 5 -33.60 10.55 -9.06
CA VAL A 5 -34.77 10.68 -8.16
C VAL A 5 -35.77 9.54 -8.39
N ARG A 6 -35.97 9.10 -9.63
CA ARG A 6 -36.80 7.91 -9.93
C ARG A 6 -36.16 6.62 -9.41
N LEU A 7 -34.85 6.44 -9.60
CA LEU A 7 -34.11 5.27 -9.11
C LEU A 7 -34.16 5.19 -7.58
N ALA A 8 -33.83 6.27 -6.87
CA ALA A 8 -33.88 6.35 -5.42
C ALA A 8 -35.30 6.06 -4.90
N LYS A 9 -36.34 6.59 -5.56
CA LYS A 9 -37.75 6.36 -5.21
C LYS A 9 -38.22 4.92 -5.50
N SER A 10 -37.74 4.30 -6.58
CA SER A 10 -38.04 2.91 -6.90
C SER A 10 -37.33 1.93 -5.96
N VAL A 11 -36.07 2.18 -5.63
CA VAL A 11 -35.29 1.37 -4.69
C VAL A 11 -35.89 1.47 -3.28
N THR A 12 -36.26 2.67 -2.82
CA THR A 12 -36.86 2.86 -1.48
C THR A 12 -38.28 2.30 -1.35
N VAL A 13 -39.05 2.21 -2.43
CA VAL A 13 -40.41 1.63 -2.39
C VAL A 13 -40.37 0.11 -2.52
N LEU A 14 -39.49 -0.44 -3.36
CA LEU A 14 -39.46 -1.87 -3.68
C LEU A 14 -38.55 -2.71 -2.77
N MET A 15 -37.49 -2.13 -2.19
CA MET A 15 -36.56 -2.89 -1.33
C MET A 15 -37.23 -3.54 -0.11
N PRO A 16 -38.10 -2.85 0.66
CA PRO A 16 -38.70 -3.47 1.84
C PRO A 16 -39.58 -4.67 1.51
N GLU A 17 -40.27 -4.65 0.36
CA GLU A 17 -41.14 -5.74 -0.10
C GLU A 17 -40.31 -6.90 -0.68
N MET A 18 -39.32 -6.60 -1.53
CA MET A 18 -38.43 -7.64 -2.07
C MET A 18 -37.57 -8.31 -1.00
N MET A 19 -37.05 -7.55 -0.02
CA MET A 19 -36.31 -8.15 1.09
C MET A 19 -37.21 -8.99 1.99
N ALA A 20 -38.46 -8.58 2.21
CA ALA A 20 -39.42 -9.38 2.98
C ALA A 20 -39.79 -10.69 2.26
N GLU A 21 -39.92 -10.70 0.93
CA GLU A 21 -40.16 -11.91 0.15
C GLU A 21 -38.93 -12.83 0.10
N HIS A 22 -37.72 -12.30 -0.10
CA HIS A 22 -36.49 -13.11 -0.17
C HIS A 22 -36.12 -13.73 1.18
N LEU A 23 -36.25 -12.96 2.27
CA LEU A 23 -35.95 -13.50 3.59
C LEU A 23 -37.00 -14.55 4.01
N LYS A 24 -38.26 -14.42 3.55
CA LYS A 24 -39.26 -15.49 3.70
C LYS A 24 -38.92 -16.73 2.88
N SER A 25 -38.41 -16.59 1.65
CA SER A 25 -37.99 -17.75 0.85
C SER A 25 -36.78 -18.48 1.43
N ASP A 26 -35.95 -17.76 2.18
CA ASP A 26 -34.78 -18.30 2.88
C ASP A 26 -35.11 -18.83 4.29
N GLY A 27 -36.40 -18.91 4.64
CA GLY A 27 -36.88 -19.52 5.89
C GLY A 27 -36.85 -18.60 7.11
N PHE A 28 -36.61 -17.31 6.95
CA PHE A 28 -36.66 -16.34 8.05
C PHE A 28 -38.11 -15.91 8.31
N ASP A 29 -38.68 -16.40 9.41
CA ASP A 29 -40.00 -16.00 9.88
C ASP A 29 -39.91 -14.71 10.71
N PHE A 30 -40.35 -13.60 10.13
CA PHE A 30 -40.41 -12.32 10.83
C PHE A 30 -41.58 -12.30 11.81
N VAL A 31 -41.30 -12.49 13.10
CA VAL A 31 -42.23 -12.14 14.18
C VAL A 31 -42.52 -10.63 14.09
N GLY A 32 -43.79 -10.23 14.11
CA GLY A 32 -44.27 -8.89 13.68
C GLY A 32 -43.58 -7.65 14.27
N ASN A 33 -42.77 -7.77 15.32
CA ASN A 33 -42.00 -6.68 15.89
C ASN A 33 -40.76 -6.28 15.06
N THR A 34 -40.04 -7.21 14.42
CA THR A 34 -38.86 -6.87 13.60
C THR A 34 -39.23 -6.14 12.31
N SER A 35 -40.43 -6.40 11.76
CA SER A 35 -40.99 -5.66 10.62
C SER A 35 -41.22 -4.17 10.96
N LEU A 36 -41.69 -3.88 12.17
CA LEU A 36 -41.91 -2.52 12.65
C LEU A 36 -40.59 -1.79 12.93
N THR A 37 -39.59 -2.47 13.51
CA THR A 37 -38.26 -1.89 13.74
C THR A 37 -37.55 -1.57 12.44
N SER A 38 -37.56 -2.48 11.46
CA SER A 38 -36.98 -2.24 10.13
C SER A 38 -37.71 -1.12 9.37
N ARG A 39 -39.05 -1.07 9.43
CA ARG A 39 -39.83 0.04 8.87
C ARG A 39 -39.55 1.36 9.58
N SER A 40 -39.39 1.37 10.90
CA SER A 40 -39.06 2.56 11.68
C SER A 40 -37.68 3.09 11.34
N LEU A 41 -36.66 2.22 11.24
CA LEU A 41 -35.30 2.59 10.85
C LEU A 41 -35.25 3.18 9.43
N PHE A 42 -35.94 2.55 8.49
CA PHE A 42 -36.04 3.07 7.12
C PHE A 42 -36.84 4.38 7.05
N THR A 43 -37.86 4.55 7.88
CA THR A 43 -38.65 5.79 7.93
C THR A 43 -37.86 6.92 8.61
N SER A 44 -37.05 6.62 9.63
CA SER A 44 -36.10 7.57 10.23
C SER A 44 -35.04 8.01 9.22
N PHE A 45 -34.54 7.09 8.40
CA PHE A 45 -33.64 7.39 7.28
C PHE A 45 -34.33 8.25 6.20
N GLN A 46 -35.61 8.00 5.91
CA GLN A 46 -36.42 8.85 5.01
C GLN A 46 -36.65 10.26 5.57
N LEU A 47 -36.83 10.41 6.88
CA LEU A 47 -37.07 11.70 7.54
C LEU A 47 -35.79 12.55 7.60
N GLN A 48 -34.63 11.94 7.84
CA GLN A 48 -33.33 12.62 7.78
C GLN A 48 -32.99 13.14 6.38
N ASN A 49 -33.47 12.46 5.33
CA ASN A 49 -33.28 12.89 3.93
C ASN A 49 -34.37 13.86 3.42
N LYS A 50 -35.43 14.13 4.20
CA LYS A 50 -36.55 15.01 3.79
C LYS A 50 -36.64 16.34 4.53
N TYR A 51 -35.98 16.49 5.67
CA TYR A 51 -36.05 17.71 6.48
C TYR A 51 -34.66 18.30 6.72
N ILE A 52 -34.56 19.61 6.49
CA ILE A 52 -33.48 20.48 6.97
C ILE A 52 -33.27 20.18 8.46
N PRO A 53 -32.04 19.90 8.94
CA PRO A 53 -31.81 19.72 10.36
C PRO A 53 -32.07 21.04 11.09
N THR A 54 -33.21 21.14 11.78
CA THR A 54 -33.39 22.16 12.82
C THR A 54 -32.52 21.78 14.01
N THR A 55 -31.37 22.46 14.13
CA THR A 55 -30.57 22.67 15.36
C THR A 55 -30.82 21.63 16.46
N GLY A 56 -30.24 20.44 16.30
CA GLY A 56 -30.39 19.33 17.23
C GLY A 56 -29.16 18.42 17.21
N LYS A 57 -28.83 17.83 18.37
CA LYS A 57 -27.59 17.17 18.81
C LYS A 57 -27.04 15.97 17.97
N TRP A 58 -27.42 15.81 16.71
CA TRP A 58 -27.05 14.67 15.86
C TRP A 58 -26.33 15.07 14.56
N ALA A 59 -25.83 16.30 14.44
CA ALA A 59 -24.95 16.66 13.33
C ALA A 59 -23.53 16.13 13.60
N SER A 60 -23.20 14.98 13.02
CA SER A 60 -21.81 14.52 12.90
C SER A 60 -21.06 15.47 11.96
N SER A 61 -19.82 15.82 12.30
CA SER A 61 -18.94 16.67 11.47
C SER A 61 -18.58 16.06 10.11
N ASN A 62 -18.97 14.80 9.87
CA ASN A 62 -18.60 14.03 8.68
C ASN A 62 -19.73 13.96 7.63
N CYS A 63 -20.82 14.71 7.79
CA CYS A 63 -21.84 14.82 6.74
C CYS A 63 -21.40 15.83 5.66
N PRO A 64 -21.25 15.42 4.39
CA PRO A 64 -20.90 16.34 3.31
C PRO A 64 -22.03 17.35 3.04
N ASN A 65 -21.65 18.58 2.68
CA ASN A 65 -22.58 19.68 2.37
C ASN A 65 -23.42 19.41 1.12
N GLU A 66 -24.62 20.02 1.06
CA GLU A 66 -25.68 19.81 0.05
C GLU A 66 -25.24 20.06 -1.41
N ASP A 67 -24.11 20.74 -1.65
CA ASP A 67 -23.61 21.08 -3.00
C ASP A 67 -22.59 20.07 -3.56
N THR A 68 -22.34 18.95 -2.86
CA THR A 68 -21.36 17.96 -3.31
C THR A 68 -22.03 16.94 -4.23
N GLU A 69 -21.60 16.82 -5.49
CA GLU A 69 -22.01 15.71 -6.36
C GLU A 69 -21.64 14.38 -5.69
N ILE A 70 -22.65 13.59 -5.32
CA ILE A 70 -22.50 12.32 -4.63
C ILE A 70 -22.10 11.27 -5.67
N SER A 71 -20.90 10.70 -5.52
CA SER A 71 -20.39 9.64 -6.38
C SER A 71 -20.93 8.27 -5.94
N ILE A 72 -20.90 7.27 -6.84
CA ILE A 72 -21.32 5.89 -6.54
C ILE A 72 -20.49 5.27 -5.39
N GLY A 73 -19.24 5.72 -5.20
CA GLY A 73 -18.38 5.29 -4.08
C GLY A 73 -18.92 5.72 -2.71
N ASP A 74 -19.59 6.88 -2.65
CA ASP A 74 -20.18 7.41 -1.42
C ASP A 74 -21.40 6.59 -0.99
N ASP A 75 -22.13 6.01 -1.93
CA ASP A 75 -23.26 5.13 -1.63
C ASP A 75 -22.80 3.82 -0.98
N VAL A 76 -21.71 3.20 -1.44
CA VAL A 76 -21.16 1.98 -0.82
C VAL A 76 -20.67 2.26 0.60
N GLN A 77 -19.98 3.38 0.83
CA GLN A 77 -19.53 3.75 2.17
C GLN A 77 -20.71 4.06 3.12
N ARG A 78 -21.75 4.75 2.63
CA ARG A 78 -22.98 4.99 3.40
C ARG A 78 -23.70 3.69 3.77
N TRP A 79 -23.77 2.73 2.86
CA TRP A 79 -24.38 1.42 3.15
C TRP A 79 -23.54 0.59 4.12
N ARG A 80 -22.21 0.62 4.02
CA ARG A 80 -21.32 -0.01 5.00
C ARG A 80 -21.51 0.61 6.38
N PHE A 81 -21.61 1.94 6.46
CA PHE A 81 -21.91 2.64 7.71
C PHE A 81 -23.25 2.18 8.29
N VAL A 82 -24.32 2.13 7.49
CA VAL A 82 -25.65 1.65 7.93
C VAL A 82 -25.60 0.20 8.42
N LEU A 83 -24.83 -0.67 7.75
CA LEU A 83 -24.64 -2.06 8.17
C LEU A 83 -23.88 -2.15 9.49
N ILE A 84 -22.80 -1.39 9.66
CA ILE A 84 -22.02 -1.35 10.90
C ILE A 84 -22.86 -0.81 12.05
N GLU A 85 -23.62 0.26 11.82
CA GLU A 85 -24.54 0.82 12.83
C GLU A 85 -25.66 -0.17 13.17
N LEU A 86 -26.21 -0.90 12.20
CA LEU A 86 -27.16 -1.98 12.47
C LEU A 86 -26.50 -3.07 13.31
N LYS A 87 -25.29 -3.53 12.97
CA LYS A 87 -24.56 -4.55 13.75
C LYS A 87 -24.30 -4.07 15.19
N ASN A 88 -23.95 -2.80 15.37
CA ASN A 88 -23.61 -2.22 16.66
C ASN A 88 -24.85 -1.95 17.53
N HIS A 89 -25.98 -1.59 16.92
CA HIS A 89 -27.18 -1.12 17.64
C HIS A 89 -28.33 -2.11 17.67
N SER A 90 -28.23 -3.25 16.98
CA SER A 90 -29.26 -4.28 17.00
C SER A 90 -28.68 -5.64 17.39
N LYS A 91 -29.46 -6.45 18.11
CA LYS A 91 -29.12 -7.83 18.48
C LYS A 91 -29.26 -8.79 17.28
N ILE A 92 -28.79 -8.38 16.10
CA ILE A 92 -28.80 -9.23 14.91
C ILE A 92 -27.67 -10.23 15.07
N SER A 93 -27.94 -11.52 14.83
CA SER A 93 -26.89 -12.55 14.85
C SER A 93 -25.92 -12.34 13.68
N GLU A 94 -24.66 -12.77 13.84
CA GLU A 94 -23.65 -12.66 12.76
C GLU A 94 -24.14 -13.33 11.46
N GLU A 95 -24.87 -14.45 11.56
CA GLU A 95 -25.46 -15.15 10.42
C GLU A 95 -26.50 -14.29 9.68
N SER A 96 -27.34 -13.57 10.44
CA SER A 96 -28.34 -12.66 9.88
C SER A 96 -27.69 -11.42 9.26
N PHE A 97 -26.55 -10.98 9.81
CA PHE A 97 -25.75 -9.89 9.24
C PHE A 97 -25.11 -10.29 7.91
N VAL A 98 -24.51 -11.48 7.84
CA VAL A 98 -23.94 -12.05 6.60
C VAL A 98 -25.03 -12.25 5.54
N ALA A 99 -26.19 -12.77 5.92
CA ALA A 99 -27.33 -12.90 5.01
C ALA A 99 -27.78 -11.54 4.45
N LEU A 100 -27.88 -10.50 5.29
CA LEU A 100 -28.25 -9.16 4.87
C LEU A 100 -27.21 -8.54 3.92
N ALA A 101 -25.92 -8.72 4.21
CA ALA A 101 -24.83 -8.28 3.35
C ALA A 101 -24.88 -8.95 1.96
N ASN A 102 -25.15 -10.26 1.92
CA ASN A 102 -25.31 -11.02 0.68
C ASN A 102 -26.52 -10.58 -0.14
N VAL A 103 -27.66 -10.30 0.51
CA VAL A 103 -28.85 -9.76 -0.15
C VAL A 103 -28.54 -8.39 -0.75
N LEU A 104 -27.89 -7.50 0.00
CA LEU A 104 -27.51 -6.17 -0.48
C LEU A 104 -26.53 -6.23 -1.66
N ALA A 105 -25.52 -7.10 -1.60
CA ALA A 105 -24.61 -7.35 -2.71
C ALA A 105 -25.37 -7.82 -3.96
N ASN A 106 -26.32 -8.75 -3.81
CA ASN A 106 -27.15 -9.24 -4.90
C ASN A 106 -28.10 -8.16 -5.47
N VAL A 107 -28.66 -7.29 -4.63
CA VAL A 107 -29.47 -6.15 -5.10
C VAL A 107 -28.59 -5.15 -5.87
N PHE A 108 -27.36 -4.88 -5.40
CA PHE A 108 -26.40 -4.05 -6.12
C PHE A 108 -26.07 -4.62 -7.50
N ILE A 109 -25.69 -5.90 -7.57
CA ILE A 109 -25.40 -6.62 -8.82
C ILE A 109 -26.59 -6.58 -9.78
N ARG A 110 -27.82 -6.78 -9.29
CA ARG A 110 -29.04 -6.75 -10.13
C ARG A 110 -29.43 -5.33 -10.55
N SER A 111 -29.18 -4.32 -9.72
CA SER A 111 -29.44 -2.92 -10.05
C SER A 111 -28.47 -2.42 -11.14
N GLU A 112 -27.22 -2.89 -11.11
CA GLU A 112 -26.24 -2.62 -12.17
C GLU A 112 -26.53 -3.36 -13.48
N LYS A 113 -27.07 -4.59 -13.43
CA LYS A 113 -27.54 -5.30 -14.65
C LYS A 113 -28.62 -4.53 -15.43
N LYS A 114 -29.34 -3.59 -14.80
CA LYS A 114 -30.28 -2.70 -15.48
C LYS A 114 -29.64 -1.43 -16.03
N ILE A 115 -28.43 -1.10 -15.61
CA ILE A 115 -27.66 0.05 -16.06
C ILE A 115 -26.56 -0.48 -16.99
N GLU A 116 -26.98 -1.03 -18.13
CA GLU A 116 -26.06 -1.37 -19.21
C GLU A 116 -25.44 -0.07 -19.74
N LYS A 117 -24.23 0.26 -19.26
CA LYS A 117 -23.17 0.64 -20.19
C LYS A 117 -21.74 0.67 -19.68
N ASN A 118 -21.44 0.64 -18.38
CA ASN A 118 -20.07 0.47 -17.87
C ASN A 118 -20.14 0.44 -16.35
N SER A 119 -19.87 -0.70 -15.71
CA SER A 119 -19.49 -0.70 -14.30
C SER A 119 -19.16 -2.12 -13.86
N PHE A 120 -18.07 -2.24 -13.09
CA PHE A 120 -17.73 -3.29 -12.13
C PHE A 120 -17.98 -4.77 -12.48
N VAL A 121 -19.19 -5.23 -12.79
CA VAL A 121 -19.52 -6.65 -13.02
C VAL A 121 -18.68 -7.28 -14.13
N ARG A 122 -18.50 -6.63 -15.28
CA ARG A 122 -17.59 -7.17 -16.33
C ARG A 122 -16.13 -7.18 -15.89
N LYS A 123 -15.70 -6.22 -15.07
CA LYS A 123 -14.33 -6.18 -14.53
C LYS A 123 -14.13 -7.29 -13.51
N TYR A 124 -15.09 -7.51 -12.62
CA TYR A 124 -15.08 -8.57 -11.61
C TYR A 124 -15.21 -9.96 -12.25
N GLU A 125 -16.11 -10.16 -13.21
CA GLU A 125 -16.23 -11.41 -13.97
C GLU A 125 -14.96 -11.70 -14.78
N LYS A 126 -14.33 -10.67 -15.38
CA LYS A 126 -13.04 -10.81 -16.08
C LYS A 126 -11.91 -11.18 -15.11
N ILE A 127 -11.77 -10.47 -13.99
CA ILE A 127 -10.78 -10.77 -12.94
C ILE A 127 -10.98 -12.20 -12.41
N MET A 128 -12.23 -12.58 -12.10
CA MET A 128 -12.54 -13.93 -11.62
C MET A 128 -12.20 -14.98 -12.68
N THR A 129 -12.58 -14.79 -13.94
CA THR A 129 -12.32 -15.74 -15.03
C THR A 129 -10.83 -15.89 -15.30
N GLU A 130 -10.07 -14.80 -15.31
CA GLU A 130 -8.61 -14.80 -15.52
C GLU A 130 -7.86 -15.41 -14.32
N MET A 131 -8.36 -15.23 -13.10
CA MET A 131 -7.81 -15.89 -11.90
C MET A 131 -8.11 -17.40 -11.87
N PHE A 132 -9.25 -17.82 -12.42
CA PHE A 132 -9.62 -19.24 -12.56
C PHE A 132 -8.64 -20.01 -13.47
N GLU A 133 -8.08 -19.36 -14.48
CA GLU A 133 -7.11 -19.99 -15.41
C GLU A 133 -5.70 -20.13 -14.81
N ALA A 134 -5.39 -19.39 -13.73
CA ALA A 134 -4.04 -19.32 -13.14
C ALA A 134 -3.77 -20.33 -11.99
N ASN A 135 -4.72 -21.20 -11.62
CA ASN A 135 -4.59 -22.21 -10.55
C ASN A 135 -4.25 -21.67 -9.13
N ASP A 136 -4.43 -20.37 -8.86
CA ASP A 136 -4.00 -19.72 -7.61
C ASP A 136 -5.19 -19.34 -6.66
N TYR A 137 -6.37 -19.90 -6.93
CA TYR A 137 -7.63 -19.53 -6.24
C TYR A 137 -7.69 -19.97 -4.77
N ASP A 138 -7.17 -21.15 -4.45
CA ASP A 138 -7.17 -21.68 -3.09
C ASP A 138 -6.26 -20.85 -2.15
N PHE A 139 -5.13 -20.36 -2.68
CA PHE A 139 -4.22 -19.47 -1.96
C PHE A 139 -4.88 -18.10 -1.70
N TYR A 140 -5.57 -17.54 -2.70
CA TYR A 140 -6.33 -16.29 -2.56
C TYR A 140 -7.43 -16.40 -1.52
N LEU A 141 -8.24 -17.47 -1.55
CA LEU A 141 -9.30 -17.69 -0.55
C LEU A 141 -8.73 -17.86 0.86
N GLN A 142 -7.59 -18.52 1.01
CA GLN A 142 -6.94 -18.66 2.32
C GLN A 142 -6.45 -17.31 2.87
N LYS A 143 -5.94 -16.41 2.01
CA LYS A 143 -5.46 -15.07 2.40
C LYS A 143 -6.62 -14.09 2.68
N VAL A 144 -7.70 -14.15 1.90
CA VAL A 144 -8.92 -13.36 2.09
C VAL A 144 -9.70 -13.79 3.33
N ASN A 145 -9.73 -15.09 3.64
CA ASN A 145 -10.28 -15.58 4.92
C ASN A 145 -9.49 -15.10 6.14
N ASN A 146 -8.24 -14.64 5.95
CA ASN A 146 -7.39 -14.03 6.97
C ASN A 146 -7.43 -12.48 6.93
N GLU A 147 -8.46 -11.87 6.31
CA GLU A 147 -8.69 -10.42 6.19
C GLU A 147 -7.61 -9.60 5.45
N VAL A 148 -6.60 -10.22 4.84
CA VAL A 148 -5.58 -9.51 4.06
C VAL A 148 -6.02 -9.47 2.60
N ILE A 149 -6.62 -8.36 2.18
CA ILE A 149 -6.89 -8.09 0.76
C ILE A 149 -5.52 -7.87 0.08
N PRO A 150 -5.15 -8.69 -0.92
CA PRO A 150 -3.91 -8.47 -1.67
C PRO A 150 -3.92 -7.09 -2.30
N ASP A 151 -2.80 -6.38 -2.21
CA ASP A 151 -2.65 -5.09 -2.87
C ASP A 151 -2.82 -5.24 -4.39
N THR A 152 -3.32 -4.20 -5.04
CA THR A 152 -3.59 -4.21 -6.49
C THR A 152 -2.36 -4.56 -7.33
N PHE A 153 -1.16 -4.24 -6.85
CA PHE A 153 0.08 -4.61 -7.53
C PHE A 153 0.42 -6.10 -7.39
N GLU A 154 0.15 -6.74 -6.24
CA GLU A 154 0.39 -8.19 -6.05
C GLU A 154 -0.46 -8.98 -7.05
N VAL A 155 -1.75 -8.62 -7.17
CA VAL A 155 -2.64 -9.24 -8.15
C VAL A 155 -2.11 -9.07 -9.57
N ASN A 156 -1.54 -7.90 -9.89
CA ASN A 156 -1.03 -7.64 -11.21
C ASN A 156 0.24 -8.43 -11.55
N ILE A 157 1.18 -8.53 -10.60
CA ILE A 157 2.37 -9.40 -10.75
C ILE A 157 1.92 -10.84 -10.96
N ARG A 158 0.98 -11.35 -10.15
CA ARG A 158 0.48 -12.73 -10.26
C ARG A 158 -0.21 -12.99 -11.61
N ARG A 159 -1.02 -12.04 -12.11
CA ARG A 159 -1.66 -12.13 -13.43
C ARG A 159 -0.64 -12.31 -14.55
N HIS A 160 0.47 -11.59 -14.50
CA HIS A 160 1.48 -11.59 -15.56
C HIS A 160 2.72 -12.43 -15.24
N TYR A 161 2.66 -13.24 -14.16
CA TYR A 161 3.81 -13.94 -13.59
C TYR A 161 4.57 -14.79 -14.61
N GLN A 162 3.87 -15.57 -15.43
CA GLN A 162 4.48 -16.46 -16.42
C GLN A 162 5.28 -15.70 -17.49
N ILE A 163 4.76 -14.55 -17.94
CA ILE A 163 5.44 -13.72 -18.93
C ILE A 163 6.71 -13.14 -18.31
N ILE A 164 6.59 -12.57 -17.11
CA ILE A 164 7.71 -11.94 -16.41
C ILE A 164 8.83 -12.95 -16.18
N ILE A 165 8.54 -14.12 -15.60
CA ILE A 165 9.59 -15.11 -15.30
C ILE A 165 10.26 -15.71 -16.53
N GLN A 166 9.64 -15.64 -17.71
CA GLN A 166 10.20 -16.18 -18.95
C GLN A 166 11.02 -15.14 -19.72
N GLU A 167 10.65 -13.86 -19.65
CA GLU A 167 11.21 -12.82 -20.52
C GLU A 167 12.30 -11.98 -19.85
N ILE A 168 12.29 -11.81 -18.52
CA ILE A 168 13.26 -10.94 -17.84
C ILE A 168 14.59 -11.65 -17.55
N SER A 169 15.68 -10.89 -17.63
CA SER A 169 17.00 -11.28 -17.14
C SER A 169 17.25 -10.69 -15.77
N VAL A 170 17.16 -11.54 -14.74
CA VAL A 170 17.35 -11.12 -13.34
C VAL A 170 18.68 -10.41 -13.11
N SER A 171 19.77 -10.79 -13.77
CA SER A 171 21.05 -10.11 -13.54
C SER A 171 21.02 -8.62 -13.91
N GLN A 172 20.30 -8.27 -15.00
CA GLN A 172 20.16 -6.89 -15.44
C GLN A 172 19.27 -6.09 -14.47
N ILE A 173 18.17 -6.70 -14.05
CA ILE A 173 17.22 -6.09 -13.10
C ILE A 173 17.85 -5.92 -11.72
N LEU A 174 18.60 -6.92 -11.23
CA LEU A 174 19.22 -6.90 -9.91
C LEU A 174 20.24 -5.79 -9.76
N ASP A 175 21.07 -5.55 -10.77
CA ASP A 175 22.06 -4.47 -10.70
C ASP A 175 21.36 -3.11 -10.58
N GLN A 176 20.26 -2.89 -11.28
CA GLN A 176 19.43 -1.69 -11.11
C GLN A 176 18.77 -1.64 -9.73
N MET A 177 18.08 -2.71 -9.33
CA MET A 177 17.37 -2.75 -8.04
C MET A 177 18.30 -2.64 -6.82
N MET A 178 19.55 -3.15 -6.93
CA MET A 178 20.60 -2.98 -5.92
C MET A 178 21.16 -1.56 -5.92
N THR A 179 21.33 -0.94 -7.09
CA THR A 179 21.72 0.46 -7.21
C THR A 179 20.69 1.36 -6.54
N HIS A 180 19.40 1.03 -6.69
CA HIS A 180 18.28 1.69 -6.03
C HIS A 180 18.12 1.37 -4.54
N CYS A 181 19.07 0.63 -3.93
CA CYS A 181 19.08 0.16 -2.53
C CYS A 181 17.78 -0.53 -2.09
N SER A 182 17.01 -1.01 -3.06
CA SER A 182 15.71 -1.61 -2.83
C SER A 182 15.92 -3.05 -2.36
N LEU A 183 16.93 -3.73 -2.90
CA LEU A 183 17.35 -5.05 -2.47
C LEU A 183 18.58 -4.93 -1.55
N SER A 184 18.59 -5.72 -0.49
CA SER A 184 19.76 -5.90 0.34
C SER A 184 20.76 -6.84 -0.33
N ILE A 185 22.02 -6.81 0.12
CA ILE A 185 23.05 -7.76 -0.33
C ILE A 185 22.61 -9.21 -0.07
N ASP A 186 21.88 -9.45 1.01
CA ASP A 186 21.38 -10.79 1.35
C ASP A 186 20.26 -11.24 0.41
N ASP A 187 19.37 -10.32 -0.02
CA ASP A 187 18.37 -10.61 -1.06
C ASP A 187 19.04 -10.97 -2.38
N ARG A 188 20.06 -10.20 -2.80
CA ARG A 188 20.82 -10.50 -4.01
C ARG A 188 21.44 -11.90 -3.93
N ARG A 189 22.07 -12.24 -2.81
CA ARG A 189 22.64 -13.58 -2.58
C ARG A 189 21.57 -14.67 -2.61
N HIS A 190 20.43 -14.42 -1.98
CA HIS A 190 19.29 -15.33 -1.96
C HIS A 190 18.73 -15.58 -3.37
N ILE A 191 18.73 -14.58 -4.25
CA ILE A 191 18.30 -14.73 -5.64
C ILE A 191 19.38 -15.45 -6.45
N GLU A 192 20.63 -14.99 -6.37
CA GLU A 192 21.76 -15.52 -7.16
C GLU A 192 22.15 -16.96 -6.79
N GLN A 193 21.76 -17.49 -5.62
CA GLN A 193 22.02 -18.89 -5.25
C GLN A 193 21.28 -19.89 -6.16
N HIS A 194 20.21 -19.47 -6.85
CA HIS A 194 19.46 -20.32 -7.75
C HIS A 194 20.20 -20.47 -9.09
N VAL A 195 20.30 -21.70 -9.59
CA VAL A 195 21.07 -22.02 -10.81
C VAL A 195 20.31 -21.65 -12.08
N LYS A 196 18.97 -21.77 -12.07
CA LYS A 196 18.14 -21.50 -13.25
C LYS A 196 17.56 -20.10 -13.18
N GLN A 197 17.64 -19.37 -14.29
CA GLN A 197 17.07 -18.03 -14.43
C GLN A 197 15.60 -17.94 -14.03
N ILE A 198 14.78 -18.94 -14.38
CA ILE A 198 13.37 -18.98 -13.98
C ILE A 198 13.23 -19.00 -12.45
N GLU A 199 14.06 -19.76 -11.74
CA GLU A 199 14.02 -19.82 -10.27
C GLU A 199 14.51 -18.51 -9.64
N GLN A 200 15.52 -17.88 -10.24
CA GLN A 200 15.97 -16.55 -9.85
C GLN A 200 14.87 -15.50 -10.04
N ASN A 201 14.18 -15.51 -11.20
CA ASN A 201 13.09 -14.59 -11.52
C ASN A 201 11.93 -14.77 -10.53
N LYS A 202 11.61 -16.01 -10.15
CA LYS A 202 10.60 -16.31 -9.12
C LYS A 202 10.99 -15.72 -7.77
N ALA A 203 12.21 -15.98 -7.30
CA ALA A 203 12.71 -15.47 -6.02
C ALA A 203 12.69 -13.93 -5.97
N LEU A 204 13.04 -13.26 -7.08
CA LEU A 204 12.93 -11.81 -7.21
C LEU A 204 11.47 -11.34 -7.05
N LEU A 205 10.53 -11.95 -7.77
CA LEU A 205 9.12 -11.56 -7.69
C LEU A 205 8.51 -11.83 -6.32
N ASP A 206 8.90 -12.91 -5.66
CA ASP A 206 8.45 -13.22 -4.30
C ASP A 206 8.90 -12.12 -3.33
N ILE A 207 10.16 -11.67 -3.42
CA ILE A 207 10.67 -10.53 -2.61
C ILE A 207 9.91 -9.24 -2.92
N VAL A 208 9.58 -8.99 -4.20
CA VAL A 208 8.83 -7.79 -4.61
C VAL A 208 7.40 -7.82 -4.07
N ILE A 209 6.74 -8.99 -4.09
CA ILE A 209 5.38 -9.19 -3.58
C ILE A 209 5.35 -9.07 -2.05
N ASP A 210 6.31 -9.67 -1.35
CA ASP A 210 6.31 -9.76 0.11
C ASP A 210 6.61 -8.43 0.82
N ARG A 211 7.14 -7.44 0.10
CA ARG A 211 7.48 -6.13 0.66
C ARG A 211 6.32 -5.15 0.57
N ASN A 212 6.40 -4.18 -0.33
CA ASN A 212 5.43 -3.09 -0.37
C ASN A 212 5.32 -2.50 -1.77
N ARG A 213 4.35 -1.60 -1.92
CA ARG A 213 4.08 -0.89 -3.18
C ARG A 213 5.27 -0.07 -3.69
N THR A 214 6.17 0.37 -2.80
CA THR A 214 7.30 1.21 -3.18
C THR A 214 8.40 0.36 -3.82
N MET A 215 8.66 -0.84 -3.30
CA MET A 215 9.46 -1.86 -3.98
C MET A 215 8.90 -2.21 -5.37
N PHE A 216 7.58 -2.32 -5.51
CA PHE A 216 6.99 -2.57 -6.82
C PHE A 216 7.31 -1.47 -7.83
N LYS A 217 7.25 -0.20 -7.44
CA LYS A 217 7.64 0.91 -8.32
C LYS A 217 9.10 0.84 -8.74
N VAL A 218 10.02 0.57 -7.80
CA VAL A 218 11.44 0.37 -8.13
C VAL A 218 11.61 -0.77 -9.14
N PHE A 219 10.86 -1.86 -8.98
CA PHE A 219 10.90 -2.98 -9.92
C PHE A 219 10.43 -2.56 -11.33
N ILE A 220 9.39 -1.74 -11.45
CA ILE A 220 8.93 -1.17 -12.73
C ILE A 220 10.00 -0.28 -13.37
N ASP A 221 10.63 0.58 -12.59
CA ASP A 221 11.68 1.46 -13.12
C ASP A 221 12.91 0.67 -13.54
N ALA A 222 13.33 -0.31 -12.75
CA ALA A 222 14.42 -1.23 -13.07
C ALA A 222 14.14 -2.04 -14.36
N LEU A 223 12.88 -2.42 -14.61
CA LEU A 223 12.46 -3.03 -15.87
C LEU A 223 12.67 -2.07 -17.04
N ARG A 224 12.25 -0.81 -16.93
CA ARG A 224 12.43 0.22 -17.98
C ARG A 224 13.89 0.50 -18.27
N GLU A 225 14.69 0.71 -17.23
CA GLU A 225 16.13 0.97 -17.34
C GLU A 225 16.89 -0.20 -17.98
N SER A 226 16.38 -1.43 -17.78
CA SER A 226 16.93 -2.65 -18.38
C SER A 226 16.38 -2.94 -19.79
N GLY A 227 15.53 -2.07 -20.35
CA GLY A 227 14.96 -2.20 -21.70
C GLY A 227 13.74 -3.12 -21.80
N TYR A 228 13.09 -3.43 -20.66
CA TYR A 228 11.85 -4.21 -20.60
C TYR A 228 10.60 -3.32 -20.54
N ASP A 229 10.55 -2.27 -21.36
CA ASP A 229 9.47 -1.26 -21.37
C ASP A 229 8.08 -1.90 -21.54
N ASN A 230 7.96 -2.91 -22.41
CA ASN A 230 6.68 -3.61 -22.65
C ASN A 230 6.13 -4.27 -21.38
N ILE A 231 6.99 -4.88 -20.56
CA ILE A 231 6.58 -5.54 -19.31
C ILE A 231 6.28 -4.49 -18.25
N ALA A 232 7.09 -3.44 -18.16
CA ALA A 232 6.86 -2.32 -17.25
C ALA A 232 5.51 -1.63 -17.54
N ASP A 233 5.19 -1.40 -18.80
CA ASP A 233 3.93 -0.78 -19.23
C ASP A 233 2.73 -1.71 -18.99
N LEU A 234 2.88 -3.01 -19.28
CA LEU A 234 1.88 -4.04 -18.94
C LEU A 234 1.55 -4.06 -17.45
N LEU A 235 2.57 -3.92 -16.60
CA LEU A 235 2.41 -3.89 -15.16
C LEU A 235 1.93 -2.53 -14.60
N SER A 236 2.09 -1.45 -15.37
CA SER A 236 1.67 -0.10 -14.98
C SER A 236 0.23 0.21 -15.39
N SER A 237 -0.26 -0.33 -16.52
CA SER A 237 -1.58 -0.03 -17.07
C SER A 237 -2.74 -0.35 -16.13
N ASP A 238 -2.57 -1.39 -15.32
CA ASP A 238 -3.64 -1.88 -14.42
C ASP A 238 -3.66 -1.12 -13.08
N LEU A 239 -2.67 -0.26 -12.82
CA LEU A 239 -2.62 0.58 -11.61
C LEU A 239 -3.36 1.91 -11.78
N GLU A 240 -3.36 2.49 -12.98
CA GLU A 240 -3.95 3.81 -13.25
C GLU A 240 -5.48 3.82 -13.09
N ASP A 241 -6.13 2.66 -13.27
CA ASP A 241 -7.59 2.53 -13.30
C ASP A 241 -8.22 2.51 -11.88
N VAL A 242 -7.42 2.49 -10.81
CA VAL A 242 -7.88 2.44 -9.41
C VAL A 242 -7.60 3.73 -8.64
N THR A 243 -6.69 4.59 -9.10
CA THR A 243 -6.35 5.84 -8.42
C THR A 243 -7.21 7.02 -8.89
N VAL A 244 -8.43 7.13 -8.35
CA VAL A 244 -9.33 8.30 -8.54
C VAL A 244 -8.86 9.54 -7.73
N ASP A 245 -7.78 9.44 -6.95
CA ASP A 245 -7.32 10.53 -6.06
C ASP A 245 -6.10 11.30 -6.61
N THR A 246 -6.22 11.81 -7.84
CA THR A 246 -5.20 12.66 -8.51
C THR A 246 -5.02 14.03 -7.84
N GLN A 247 -5.79 14.37 -6.81
CA GLN A 247 -5.76 15.66 -6.12
C GLN A 247 -4.50 15.84 -5.25
N CYS A 248 -3.98 14.78 -4.62
CA CYS A 248 -2.75 14.87 -3.80
C CYS A 248 -1.48 15.08 -4.65
N ILE A 249 -1.44 14.54 -5.87
CA ILE A 249 -0.25 14.65 -6.76
C ILE A 249 -0.13 16.05 -7.37
N ARG A 250 -1.26 16.75 -7.60
CA ARG A 250 -1.27 18.09 -8.20
C ARG A 250 -0.81 19.21 -7.25
N MET A 251 -0.96 19.07 -5.94
CA MET A 251 -0.48 20.08 -4.99
C MET A 251 1.04 20.06 -4.84
N ALA A 252 1.69 18.90 -4.97
CA ALA A 252 3.15 18.76 -4.93
C ALA A 252 3.87 19.32 -6.18
N GLN A 253 3.15 19.60 -7.27
CA GLN A 253 3.73 20.16 -8.50
C GLN A 253 3.76 21.70 -8.54
N MET A 254 3.11 22.39 -7.61
CA MET A 254 3.01 23.87 -7.64
C MET A 254 4.10 24.60 -6.85
N GLU A 255 4.87 23.91 -6.00
CA GLU A 255 6.09 24.45 -5.41
C GLU A 255 7.29 23.85 -6.16
N GLY A 256 8.00 24.67 -6.93
CA GLY A 256 9.08 24.29 -7.84
C GLY A 256 10.37 23.75 -7.18
N LEU A 257 10.24 23.03 -6.07
CA LEU A 257 11.27 22.23 -5.43
C LEU A 257 10.64 20.85 -5.22
N SER A 258 11.03 19.86 -6.04
CA SER A 258 10.49 18.50 -5.99
C SER A 258 10.47 18.01 -4.54
N ALA A 259 9.35 17.45 -4.10
CA ALA A 259 9.07 16.97 -2.74
C ALA A 259 9.97 15.82 -2.21
N TRP A 260 11.17 15.67 -2.76
CA TRP A 260 12.02 14.49 -2.69
C TRP A 260 13.52 14.85 -2.67
N THR A 261 13.88 16.05 -2.22
CA THR A 261 15.30 16.39 -2.02
C THR A 261 15.95 15.36 -1.09
N VAL A 262 16.74 14.47 -1.68
CA VAL A 262 17.57 13.51 -0.97
C VAL A 262 18.38 14.27 0.06
N PRO A 263 18.30 13.89 1.33
CA PRO A 263 19.14 14.54 2.32
C PRO A 263 20.61 14.30 1.99
N LEU A 264 21.38 15.39 1.86
CA LEU A 264 22.79 15.37 1.43
C LEU A 264 23.66 14.38 2.24
N HIS A 265 23.34 14.18 3.52
CA HIS A 265 24.07 13.26 4.39
C HIS A 265 23.99 11.80 3.94
N LYS A 266 22.84 11.36 3.39
CA LYS A 266 22.68 9.99 2.88
C LYS A 266 23.58 9.75 1.67
N VAL A 267 23.68 10.74 0.78
CA VAL A 267 24.59 10.69 -0.39
C VAL A 267 26.04 10.52 0.04
N ARG A 268 26.47 11.32 1.03
CA ARG A 268 27.85 11.28 1.55
C ARG A 268 28.16 9.95 2.21
N LEU A 269 27.23 9.41 3.01
CA LEU A 269 27.38 8.09 3.63
C LEU A 269 27.52 6.96 2.59
N GLN A 270 26.70 6.98 1.53
CA GLN A 270 26.76 5.96 0.48
C GLN A 270 28.04 6.04 -0.35
N LYS A 271 28.48 7.24 -0.76
CA LYS A 271 29.72 7.40 -1.52
C LYS A 271 30.96 6.89 -0.79
N ASN A 272 30.96 7.01 0.54
CA ASN A 272 32.07 6.56 1.39
C ASN A 272 31.81 5.20 2.04
N TYR A 273 30.79 4.45 1.60
CA TYR A 273 30.36 3.22 2.27
C TYR A 273 31.51 2.21 2.43
N VAL A 274 32.31 1.98 1.37
CA VAL A 274 33.43 1.03 1.39
C VAL A 274 34.52 1.45 2.38
N ASP A 275 34.87 2.73 2.40
CA ASP A 275 35.88 3.27 3.30
C ASP A 275 35.41 3.19 4.75
N ILE A 276 34.15 3.53 5.00
CA ILE A 276 33.54 3.43 6.34
C ILE A 276 33.57 1.98 6.82
N ILE A 277 33.03 1.02 6.06
CA ILE A 277 32.91 -0.37 6.54
C ILE A 277 34.27 -1.06 6.76
N SER A 278 35.32 -0.62 6.09
CA SER A 278 36.66 -1.23 6.18
C SER A 278 37.55 -0.58 7.25
N THR A 279 37.28 0.66 7.63
CA THR A 279 38.19 1.46 8.48
C THR A 279 37.73 1.53 9.93
N ILE A 280 36.43 1.69 10.18
CA ILE A 280 35.94 2.04 11.52
C ILE A 280 35.86 0.85 12.47
N LYS A 281 36.08 1.11 13.76
CA LYS A 281 35.69 0.23 14.87
C LYS A 281 34.41 0.79 15.47
N HIS A 282 33.33 0.02 15.32
CA HIS A 282 31.99 0.49 15.65
C HIS A 282 31.74 0.76 17.14
N GLU A 283 32.48 0.15 18.07
CA GLU A 283 32.16 0.09 19.50
C GLU A 283 32.04 1.51 20.11
N ALA A 284 33.11 2.30 20.01
CA ALA A 284 33.14 3.66 20.55
C ALA A 284 32.15 4.60 19.84
N ILE A 285 31.90 4.35 18.55
CA ILE A 285 30.96 5.15 17.74
C ILE A 285 29.52 4.87 18.16
N VAL A 286 29.16 3.59 18.32
CA VAL A 286 27.82 3.17 18.74
C VAL A 286 27.53 3.65 20.16
N ASP A 287 28.48 3.52 21.09
CA ASP A 287 28.34 4.04 22.45
C ASP A 287 28.09 5.56 22.46
N HIS A 288 28.81 6.33 21.62
CA HIS A 288 28.57 7.76 21.45
C HIS A 288 27.16 8.04 20.91
N LEU A 289 26.73 7.33 19.87
CA LEU A 289 25.40 7.49 19.26
C LEU A 289 24.25 7.17 20.23
N ILE A 290 24.44 6.22 21.14
CA ILE A 290 23.47 5.95 22.21
C ILE A 290 23.47 7.08 23.24
N SER A 291 24.65 7.56 23.63
CA SER A 291 24.77 8.66 24.60
C SER A 291 24.11 9.97 24.13
N CYS A 292 24.05 10.18 22.80
CA CYS A 292 23.37 11.29 22.15
C CYS A 292 21.87 11.04 21.86
N GLU A 293 21.34 9.90 22.31
CA GLU A 293 19.96 9.44 22.10
C GLU A 293 19.55 9.36 20.62
N VAL A 294 20.50 9.11 19.72
CA VAL A 294 20.19 8.88 18.30
C VAL A 294 20.09 7.39 17.97
N PHE A 295 20.75 6.54 18.76
CA PHE A 295 20.62 5.08 18.72
C PHE A 295 20.02 4.57 20.04
N THR A 296 19.39 3.39 19.97
CA THR A 296 18.86 2.66 21.12
C THR A 296 19.78 1.49 21.52
N ILE A 297 19.55 0.92 22.70
CA ILE A 297 20.25 -0.29 23.14
C ILE A 297 19.94 -1.48 22.21
N ASP A 298 18.73 -1.55 21.66
CA ASP A 298 18.33 -2.61 20.72
C ASP A 298 19.13 -2.51 19.40
N ASP A 299 19.47 -1.29 18.97
CA ASP A 299 20.35 -1.07 17.81
C ASP A 299 21.75 -1.62 18.07
N GLN A 300 22.31 -1.35 19.24
CA GLN A 300 23.61 -1.89 19.65
C GLN A 300 23.60 -3.41 19.66
N GLN A 301 22.59 -4.02 20.27
CA GLN A 301 22.47 -5.48 20.32
C GLN A 301 22.38 -6.08 18.92
N THR A 302 21.63 -5.45 18.02
CA THR A 302 21.49 -5.88 16.62
C THR A 302 22.83 -5.80 15.88
N ILE A 303 23.62 -4.76 16.12
CA ILE A 303 24.94 -4.59 15.49
C ILE A 303 25.95 -5.59 16.08
N GLU A 304 25.98 -5.72 17.41
CA GLU A 304 26.92 -6.61 18.13
C GLU A 304 26.66 -8.10 17.89
N ALA A 305 25.43 -8.46 17.51
CA ALA A 305 25.07 -9.82 17.13
C ALA A 305 25.81 -10.32 15.87
N CYS A 306 26.35 -9.41 15.04
CA CYS A 306 27.13 -9.80 13.86
C CYS A 306 28.55 -10.25 14.25
N PRO A 307 29.07 -11.37 13.71
CA PRO A 307 30.34 -11.96 14.16
C PRO A 307 31.59 -11.19 13.68
N ALA A 308 31.54 -10.59 12.48
CA ALA A 308 32.70 -9.93 11.87
C ALA A 308 32.59 -8.40 11.94
N GLN A 309 33.70 -7.70 12.20
CA GLN A 309 33.73 -6.23 12.29
C GLN A 309 33.13 -5.53 11.08
N THR A 310 33.41 -6.05 9.88
CA THR A 310 32.85 -5.52 8.63
C THR A 310 31.33 -5.66 8.56
N GLU A 311 30.75 -6.75 9.06
CA GLU A 311 29.30 -6.95 9.13
C GLU A 311 28.65 -6.04 10.18
N LYS A 312 29.31 -5.86 11.33
CA LYS A 312 28.89 -4.88 12.34
C LYS A 312 28.84 -3.47 11.75
N ASN A 313 29.90 -3.08 11.02
CA ASN A 313 29.95 -1.77 10.34
C ASN A 313 28.87 -1.63 9.26
N ARG A 314 28.52 -2.71 8.54
CA ARG A 314 27.40 -2.68 7.59
C ARG A 314 26.07 -2.44 8.29
N LYS A 315 25.79 -3.13 9.40
CA LYS A 315 24.55 -2.89 10.18
C LYS A 315 24.49 -1.48 10.77
N LEU A 316 25.63 -0.95 11.23
CA LEU A 316 25.73 0.45 11.63
C LEU A 316 25.39 1.40 10.47
N MET A 317 25.93 1.16 9.27
CA MET A 317 25.63 1.97 8.08
C MET A 317 24.16 1.89 7.67
N ASP A 318 23.57 0.69 7.69
CA ASP A 318 22.14 0.50 7.43
C ASP A 318 21.31 1.35 8.39
N ARG A 319 21.65 1.38 9.69
CA ARG A 319 20.97 2.24 10.67
C ARG A 319 21.20 3.72 10.40
N LEU A 320 22.42 4.15 10.09
CA LEU A 320 22.74 5.54 9.79
C LEU A 320 21.98 6.08 8.57
N LEU A 321 21.81 5.28 7.52
CA LEU A 321 21.08 5.66 6.31
C LEU A 321 19.57 5.85 6.54
N HIS A 322 19.01 5.18 7.55
CA HIS A 322 17.61 5.32 7.94
C HIS A 322 17.40 6.36 9.04
N CYS A 323 18.48 6.81 9.67
CA CYS A 323 18.45 7.82 10.69
C CYS A 323 18.49 9.23 10.08
N GLY A 324 17.95 10.22 10.80
CA GLY A 324 17.90 11.60 10.33
C GLY A 324 19.25 12.31 10.35
N GLU A 325 19.29 13.55 9.85
CA GLU A 325 20.51 14.36 9.74
C GLU A 325 21.25 14.55 11.09
N LYS A 326 20.50 14.65 12.20
CA LYS A 326 21.09 14.70 13.56
C LYS A 326 22.04 13.53 13.82
N CYS A 327 21.64 12.32 13.42
CA CYS A 327 22.44 11.12 13.63
C CYS A 327 23.72 11.13 12.78
N PHE A 328 23.63 11.63 11.55
CA PHE A 328 24.81 11.83 10.71
C PHE A 328 25.80 12.81 11.34
N ILE A 329 25.32 13.94 11.88
CA ILE A 329 26.18 14.92 12.56
C ILE A 329 26.88 14.28 13.77
N GLU A 330 26.14 13.55 14.60
CA GLU A 330 26.73 12.87 15.75
C GLU A 330 27.68 11.73 15.36
N PHE A 331 27.43 11.06 14.25
CA PHE A 331 28.35 10.09 13.67
C PHE A 331 29.68 10.75 13.26
N LEU A 332 29.63 11.90 12.58
CA LEU A 332 30.85 12.65 12.26
C LEU A 332 31.58 13.14 13.53
N ASN A 333 30.85 13.57 14.56
CA ASN A 333 31.43 13.97 15.83
C ASN A 333 32.11 12.79 16.54
N ALA A 334 31.49 11.61 16.52
CA ALA A 334 32.07 10.38 17.05
C ALA A 334 33.38 10.04 16.34
N LEU A 335 33.41 10.11 15.00
CA LEU A 335 34.63 9.89 14.22
C LEU A 335 35.71 10.92 14.55
N ARG A 336 35.36 12.20 14.73
CA ARG A 336 36.34 13.25 15.08
C ARG A 336 36.86 13.17 16.52
N SER A 337 36.15 12.45 17.40
CA SER A 337 36.56 12.26 18.78
C SER A 337 37.74 11.28 18.91
N ASP A 338 37.97 10.47 17.86
CA ASP A 338 39.15 9.63 17.73
C ASP A 338 40.07 10.19 16.63
N ASP A 339 41.29 10.57 17.01
CA ASP A 339 42.29 11.12 16.09
C ASP A 339 42.54 10.21 14.88
N ILE A 340 42.33 8.89 15.01
CA ILE A 340 42.50 7.90 13.94
C ILE A 340 41.48 8.10 12.81
N TYR A 341 40.26 8.57 13.13
CA TYR A 341 39.16 8.68 12.17
C TYR A 341 38.83 10.14 11.77
N ALA A 342 39.54 11.12 12.32
CA ALA A 342 39.32 12.53 12.02
C ALA A 342 39.42 12.84 10.51
N ASP A 343 40.39 12.27 9.81
CA ASP A 343 40.55 12.44 8.37
C ASP A 343 39.39 11.83 7.58
N LEU A 344 38.90 10.64 7.99
CA LEU A 344 37.74 10.01 7.37
C LEU A 344 36.47 10.84 7.58
N ALA A 345 36.27 11.40 8.78
CA ALA A 345 35.15 12.29 9.05
C ALA A 345 35.15 13.52 8.13
N ASN A 346 36.32 14.14 7.95
CA ASN A 346 36.51 15.28 7.06
C ASN A 346 36.29 14.89 5.60
N GLN A 347 36.79 13.73 5.16
CA GLN A 347 36.54 13.19 3.82
C GLN A 347 35.03 13.03 3.56
N ILE A 348 34.30 12.40 4.47
CA ILE A 348 32.85 12.18 4.33
C ILE A 348 32.10 13.52 4.26
N GLU A 349 32.42 14.46 5.16
CA GLU A 349 31.77 15.76 5.20
C GLU A 349 32.05 16.62 3.96
N GLN A 350 33.28 16.56 3.43
CA GLN A 350 33.72 17.31 2.26
C GLN A 350 33.43 16.59 0.95
N THR A 351 32.90 15.37 0.99
CA THR A 351 32.55 14.61 -0.22
C THR A 351 31.59 15.44 -1.06
N ASP A 352 32.03 15.74 -2.29
CA ASP A 352 31.25 16.54 -3.23
C ASP A 352 29.99 15.76 -3.64
N VAL A 353 28.86 16.44 -3.52
CA VAL A 353 27.55 15.90 -3.84
C VAL A 353 27.09 16.60 -5.10
N THR A 354 27.27 15.94 -6.24
CA THR A 354 26.87 16.48 -7.53
C THR A 354 25.38 16.28 -7.74
N SER A 355 24.78 17.06 -8.64
CA SER A 355 23.37 16.89 -9.01
C SER A 355 23.06 15.49 -9.54
N ILE A 356 24.04 14.80 -10.15
CA ILE A 356 23.90 13.42 -10.61
C ILE A 356 23.71 12.48 -9.43
N ASP A 357 24.50 12.65 -8.37
CA ASP A 357 24.40 11.81 -7.17
C ASP A 357 23.07 12.03 -6.44
N ILE A 358 22.61 13.28 -6.40
CA ILE A 358 21.30 13.62 -5.83
C ILE A 358 20.19 13.00 -6.69
N SER A 359 20.26 13.06 -8.03
CA SER A 359 19.26 12.39 -8.87
C SER A 359 19.27 10.88 -8.69
N THR A 360 20.45 10.23 -8.67
CA THR A 360 20.55 8.79 -8.46
C THR A 360 19.91 8.39 -7.13
N LEU A 361 20.12 9.17 -6.07
CA LEU A 361 19.45 8.93 -4.79
C LEU A 361 17.99 9.38 -4.74
N HIS A 362 17.58 10.37 -5.53
CA HIS A 362 16.20 10.89 -5.55
C HIS A 362 15.29 9.90 -6.23
N ASP A 363 15.80 9.23 -7.27
CA ASP A 363 15.19 8.05 -7.86
C ASP A 363 15.14 6.88 -6.85
N CYS A 364 16.15 6.77 -5.96
CA CYS A 364 16.10 5.81 -4.84
C CYS A 364 15.05 6.16 -3.75
N TYR A 365 14.79 7.44 -3.47
CA TYR A 365 13.89 7.88 -2.38
C TYR A 365 12.45 8.18 -2.84
N SER A 366 12.21 8.65 -4.07
CA SER A 366 10.86 8.82 -4.65
C SER A 366 10.12 7.49 -4.85
N ASN A 367 10.89 6.41 -4.78
CA ASN A 367 10.44 5.02 -4.80
C ASN A 367 10.65 4.30 -3.45
N MET A 368 10.78 5.05 -2.34
CA MET A 368 10.50 4.59 -0.98
C MET A 368 9.09 4.98 -0.55
#